data_AF-A0A397SGD9-F1
#
_entry.id   AF-A0A397SGD9-F1
#
_cell.length_a   1.000
_cell.length_b   1.000
_cell.length_c   1.000
_cell.angle_alpha   90.00
_cell.angle_beta   90.00
_cell.angle_gamma   90.00
#
_symmetry.space_group_name_H-M   'P 1'
#
loop_
_entity.id
_entity.type
_entity.pdbx_description
1 polymer ?
#
loop_
_entity_poly.entity_id
_entity_poly.type
_entity_poly.pdbx_seq_one_letter_code
_entity_poly.pdbx_strand_id
1 'polypeptide(L)'
;MSTITLSCLVVGENPYENAFAVEIETTKLVSFFKKAIKEEQPQTFTNVDAKDIKLWKVDISLEEPNKKLELVNTKINVNIKEDLGGEELPPLSKISKYFTSQPADEHIHIIVKLPRKCLEVW
;
A
#
# COMPACT_ATOMS: atom_id res chain seq x y z
N MET A 1 -22.40 -7.42 0.60
CA MET A 1 -21.41 -6.44 0.12
C MET A 1 -20.15 -7.22 -0.21
N SER A 2 -19.42 -6.86 -1.27
CA SER A 2 -18.22 -7.59 -1.68
C SER A 2 -17.01 -7.05 -0.93
N THR A 3 -16.33 -7.91 -0.18
CA THR A 3 -15.02 -7.64 0.43
C THR A 3 -13.91 -8.09 -0.51
N ILE A 4 -12.76 -7.42 -0.41
CA ILE A 4 -11.53 -7.83 -1.06
C ILE A 4 -10.38 -7.74 -0.06
N THR A 5 -9.37 -8.56 -0.28
CA THR A 5 -8.15 -8.58 0.51
C THR A 5 -7.02 -7.95 -0.31
N LEU A 6 -6.39 -6.93 0.26
CA LEU A 6 -5.31 -6.18 -0.39
C LEU A 6 -4.01 -6.34 0.39
N SER A 7 -3.00 -6.93 -0.26
CA SER A 7 -1.62 -6.93 0.21
C SER A 7 -1.02 -5.53 0.13
N CYS A 8 -0.52 -5.07 1.27
CA CYS A 8 0.02 -3.74 1.51
C CYS A 8 1.50 -3.86 1.90
N LEU A 9 2.30 -2.87 1.48
CA LEU A 9 3.70 -2.76 1.85
C LEU A 9 4.04 -1.30 2.13
N VAL A 10 4.76 -1.03 3.21
CA VAL A 10 5.27 0.32 3.49
C VAL A 10 6.53 0.58 2.66
N VAL A 11 6.64 1.79 2.10
CA VAL A 11 7.82 2.20 1.32
C VAL A 11 9.09 2.03 2.15
N GLY A 12 10.07 1.32 1.59
CA GLY A 12 11.39 1.09 2.20
C GLY A 12 11.48 -0.19 3.03
N GLU A 13 10.37 -0.93 3.18
CA GLU A 13 10.36 -2.24 3.84
C GLU A 13 10.56 -3.39 2.86
N ASN A 14 10.99 -4.55 3.39
CA ASN A 14 11.18 -5.76 2.61
C ASN A 14 9.80 -6.41 2.30
N PRO A 15 9.39 -6.53 1.02
CA PRO A 15 8.12 -7.12 0.61
C PRO A 15 7.94 -8.58 1.05
N TYR A 16 9.02 -9.35 1.15
CA TYR A 16 8.94 -10.76 1.52
C TYR A 16 8.69 -11.01 3.01
N GLU A 17 9.01 -10.04 3.87
CA GLU A 17 8.91 -10.18 5.33
C GLU A 17 7.85 -9.26 5.93
N ASN A 18 7.65 -8.07 5.35
CA ASN A 18 6.86 -6.99 5.97
C ASN A 18 5.57 -6.68 5.19
N ALA A 19 5.28 -7.40 4.11
CA ALA A 19 3.99 -7.27 3.45
C ALA A 19 2.87 -7.83 4.36
N PHE A 20 1.73 -7.13 4.38
CA PHE A 20 0.60 -7.48 5.24
C PHE A 20 -0.72 -7.34 4.48
N ALA A 21 -1.70 -8.14 4.83
CA ALA A 21 -3.00 -8.14 4.16
C ALA A 21 -4.00 -7.30 4.94
N VAL A 22 -4.85 -6.55 4.22
CA VAL A 22 -5.97 -5.81 4.82
C VAL A 22 -7.25 -6.12 4.06
N GLU A 23 -8.27 -6.57 4.78
CA GLU A 23 -9.61 -6.76 4.22
C GLU A 23 -10.38 -5.43 4.22
N ILE A 24 -11.03 -5.12 3.09
CA ILE A 24 -11.85 -3.92 2.96
C ILE A 24 -13.07 -4.16 2.05
N GLU A 25 -14.20 -3.56 2.41
CA GLU A 25 -15.39 -3.57 1.56
C GLU A 25 -15.19 -2.69 0.32
N THR A 26 -15.51 -3.21 -0.85
CA THR A 26 -15.38 -2.50 -2.14
C THR A 26 -16.19 -1.20 -2.21
N THR A 27 -17.29 -1.10 -1.46
CA THR A 27 -18.15 0.10 -1.39
C THR A 27 -17.58 1.21 -0.52
N LYS A 28 -16.62 0.91 0.37
CA LYS A 28 -15.98 1.87 1.26
C LYS A 28 -15.05 2.81 0.49
N LEU A 29 -14.80 3.96 1.12
CA LEU A 29 -13.85 4.95 0.62
C LEU A 29 -12.42 4.56 1.00
N VAL A 30 -11.47 5.02 0.18
CA VAL A 30 -10.03 4.91 0.46
C VAL A 30 -9.66 5.50 1.82
N SER A 31 -10.36 6.54 2.30
CA SER A 31 -10.17 7.08 3.65
C SER A 31 -10.42 6.07 4.78
N PHE A 32 -11.39 5.17 4.63
CA PHE A 32 -11.60 4.07 5.58
C PHE A 32 -10.49 3.02 5.46
N PHE A 33 -10.03 2.77 4.23
CA PHE A 33 -8.92 1.84 4.00
C PHE A 33 -7.62 2.31 4.65
N LYS A 34 -7.32 3.63 4.63
CA LYS A 34 -6.19 4.21 5.36
C LYS A 34 -6.28 3.99 6.87
N LYS A 35 -7.49 3.99 7.44
CA LYS A 35 -7.69 3.70 8.87
C LYS A 35 -7.42 2.22 9.16
N ALA A 36 -7.97 1.32 8.34
CA ALA A 36 -7.76 -0.11 8.48
C ALA A 36 -6.26 -0.48 8.43
N ILE A 37 -5.49 0.10 7.49
CA ILE A 37 -4.04 -0.09 7.42
C ILE A 37 -3.34 0.36 8.71
N LYS A 38 -3.75 1.49 9.28
CA LYS A 38 -3.20 2.01 10.54
C LYS A 38 -3.53 1.10 11.72
N GLU A 39 -4.75 0.57 11.75
CA GLU A 39 -5.20 -0.35 12.81
C GLU A 39 -4.48 -1.69 12.75
N GLU A 40 -4.09 -2.15 11.56
CA GLU A 40 -3.34 -3.39 11.36
C GLU A 40 -1.88 -3.28 11.82
N GLN A 41 -1.25 -2.10 11.62
CA GLN A 41 0.14 -1.85 12.02
C GLN A 41 0.26 -0.64 12.97
N PRO A 42 -0.29 -0.74 14.20
CA PRO A 42 -0.39 0.42 15.09
C PRO A 42 0.98 0.99 15.48
N GLN A 43 2.01 0.15 15.62
CA GLN A 43 3.37 0.57 15.94
C GLN A 43 3.98 1.44 14.83
N THR A 44 3.95 0.94 13.59
CA THR A 44 4.46 1.61 12.38
C THR A 44 3.78 2.96 12.13
N PHE A 45 2.50 3.07 12.48
CA PHE A 45 1.68 4.26 12.24
C PHE A 45 1.36 5.07 13.51
N THR A 46 2.07 4.84 14.63
CA THR A 46 1.78 5.45 15.95
C THR A 46 1.64 6.97 15.87
N ASN A 47 2.57 7.65 15.20
CA ASN A 47 2.62 9.11 15.11
C ASN A 47 2.15 9.65 13.74
N VAL A 48 1.42 8.84 12.98
CA VAL A 48 0.97 9.21 11.63
C VAL A 48 -0.55 9.27 11.60
N ASP A 49 -1.08 10.44 11.29
CA ASP A 49 -2.50 10.62 11.03
C ASP A 49 -2.90 9.89 9.74
N ALA A 50 -4.05 9.21 9.73
CA ALA A 50 -4.51 8.47 8.56
C ALA A 50 -4.69 9.36 7.31
N LYS A 51 -4.92 10.67 7.48
CA LYS A 51 -5.03 11.63 6.37
C LYS A 51 -3.69 11.87 5.66
N ASP A 52 -2.58 11.74 6.38
CA ASP A 52 -1.23 12.00 5.89
C ASP A 52 -0.61 10.79 5.20
N ILE A 53 -1.20 9.60 5.38
CA ILE A 53 -0.84 8.38 4.66
C ILE A 53 -1.23 8.54 3.19
N LYS A 54 -0.29 8.28 2.27
CA LYS A 54 -0.57 8.16 0.84
C LYS A 54 -0.61 6.70 0.42
N LEU A 55 -1.66 6.31 -0.28
CA LEU A 55 -1.82 4.96 -0.81
C LEU A 55 -1.65 4.99 -2.32
N TRP A 56 -0.88 4.04 -2.84
CA TRP A 56 -0.62 3.88 -4.25
C TRP A 56 -1.00 2.48 -4.67
N LYS A 57 -1.90 2.34 -5.63
CA LYS A 57 -2.18 1.07 -6.28
C LYS A 57 -1.01 0.70 -7.16
N VAL A 58 -0.49 -0.50 -6.98
CA VAL A 58 0.55 -1.10 -7.82
C VAL A 58 0.14 -2.52 -8.18
N ASP A 59 0.94 -3.13 -9.04
CA ASP A 59 0.88 -4.56 -9.34
C ASP A 59 2.34 -5.04 -9.45
N ILE A 60 2.77 -5.77 -8.42
CA ILE A 60 4.13 -6.29 -8.26
C ILE A 60 4.02 -7.74 -7.77
N SER A 61 4.31 -8.69 -8.65
CA SER A 61 4.38 -10.11 -8.29
C SER A 61 5.59 -10.38 -7.39
N LEU A 62 5.44 -11.28 -6.41
CA LEU A 62 6.54 -11.79 -5.59
C LEU A 62 7.12 -13.11 -6.11
N GLU A 63 6.34 -13.84 -6.92
CA GLU A 63 6.70 -15.14 -7.48
C GLU A 63 7.68 -15.02 -8.66
N GLU A 64 7.49 -14.00 -9.50
CA GLU A 64 8.32 -13.80 -10.68
C GLU A 64 9.36 -12.70 -10.46
N PRO A 65 10.64 -12.95 -10.82
CA PRO A 65 11.67 -11.92 -10.76
C PRO A 65 11.29 -10.79 -11.71
N ASN A 66 11.01 -9.62 -11.13
CA ASN A 66 10.62 -8.45 -11.89
C ASN A 66 11.38 -7.20 -11.43
N LYS A 67 11.64 -6.30 -12.37
CA LYS A 67 12.41 -5.07 -12.11
C LYS A 67 11.77 -4.19 -11.03
N LYS A 68 10.44 -4.20 -10.89
CA LYS A 68 9.73 -3.41 -9.88
C LYS A 68 10.03 -3.90 -8.47
N LEU A 69 10.07 -5.22 -8.30
CA LEU A 69 10.43 -5.88 -7.04
C LEU A 69 11.87 -5.60 -6.66
N GLU A 70 12.81 -5.66 -7.62
CA GLU A 70 14.21 -5.27 -7.38
C GLU A 70 14.32 -3.80 -6.94
N LEU A 71 13.52 -2.90 -7.53
CA LEU A 71 13.49 -1.48 -7.17
C LEU A 71 12.95 -1.26 -5.76
N VAL A 72 11.89 -1.97 -5.37
CA VAL A 72 11.35 -1.95 -4.00
C VAL A 72 12.37 -2.48 -2.98
N ASN A 73 13.10 -3.55 -3.31
CA ASN A 73 14.09 -4.15 -2.42
C ASN A 73 15.37 -3.32 -2.28
N THR A 74 15.81 -2.67 -3.37
CA THR A 74 17.17 -2.12 -3.46
C THR A 74 17.21 -0.60 -3.31
N LYS A 75 16.15 0.13 -3.71
CA LYS A 75 16.16 1.60 -3.73
C LYS A 75 15.34 2.20 -2.60
N ILE A 76 16.05 2.88 -1.71
CA ILE A 76 15.46 3.72 -0.64
C ILE A 76 14.58 4.86 -1.21
N ASN A 77 14.89 5.36 -2.42
CA ASN A 77 14.15 6.46 -3.07
C ASN A 77 13.54 6.01 -4.41
N VAL A 78 12.58 5.09 -4.36
CA VAL A 78 11.79 4.68 -5.53
C VAL A 78 10.67 5.70 -5.83
N ASN A 79 10.51 6.08 -7.10
CA ASN A 79 9.38 6.89 -7.54
C ASN A 79 8.20 5.96 -7.85
N ILE A 80 7.28 5.79 -6.89
CA ILE A 80 6.15 4.85 -7.00
C ILE A 80 5.37 5.04 -8.31
N LYS A 81 5.21 6.27 -8.79
CA LYS A 81 4.46 6.55 -10.02
C LYS A 81 5.23 6.09 -11.27
N GLU A 82 6.48 6.50 -11.39
CA GLU A 82 7.28 6.28 -12.62
C GLU A 82 7.98 4.92 -12.63
N ASP A 83 8.58 4.52 -11.52
CA ASP A 83 9.33 3.26 -11.39
C ASP A 83 8.41 2.04 -11.22
N LEU A 84 7.31 2.18 -10.46
CA LEU A 84 6.41 1.05 -10.15
C LEU A 84 5.11 1.07 -10.97
N GLY A 85 4.88 2.13 -11.76
CA GLY A 85 3.63 2.35 -12.48
C GLY A 85 2.44 2.61 -11.55
N GLY A 86 2.70 3.17 -10.37
CA GLY A 86 1.72 3.32 -9.32
C GLY A 86 0.69 4.42 -9.58
N GLU A 87 -0.55 4.14 -9.20
CA GLU A 87 -1.66 5.09 -9.27
C GLU A 87 -2.05 5.56 -7.86
N GLU A 88 -1.99 6.86 -7.59
CA GLU A 88 -2.37 7.41 -6.27
C GLU A 88 -3.87 7.23 -6.03
N LEU A 89 -4.24 6.70 -4.86
CA LEU A 89 -5.62 6.48 -4.44
C LEU A 89 -6.14 7.70 -3.64
N PRO A 90 -7.07 8.50 -4.20
CA PRO A 90 -7.64 9.65 -3.51
C PRO A 90 -8.56 9.20 -2.37
N PRO A 91 -8.57 9.89 -1.22
CA PRO A 91 -9.30 9.47 -0.02
C PRO A 91 -10.82 9.42 -0.18
N LEU A 92 -11.37 10.17 -1.13
CA LEU A 92 -12.80 10.26 -1.43
C LEU A 92 -13.25 9.28 -2.52
N SER A 93 -12.33 8.55 -3.12
CA SER A 93 -12.68 7.53 -4.10
C SER A 93 -13.10 6.23 -3.41
N LYS A 94 -14.01 5.48 -4.05
CA LYS A 94 -14.38 4.13 -3.61
C LYS A 94 -13.31 3.12 -3.99
N ILE A 95 -13.15 2.07 -3.18
CA ILE A 95 -12.25 0.95 -3.49
C ILE A 95 -12.64 0.27 -4.81
N SER A 96 -13.95 0.09 -5.04
CA SER A 96 -14.49 -0.51 -6.26
C SER A 96 -14.11 0.20 -7.57
N LYS A 97 -13.67 1.46 -7.50
CA LYS A 97 -13.19 2.20 -8.67
C LYS A 97 -11.86 1.66 -9.19
N TYR A 98 -11.05 1.11 -8.28
CA TYR A 98 -9.69 0.65 -8.55
C TYR A 98 -9.57 -0.88 -8.53
N PHE A 99 -10.42 -1.53 -7.76
CA PHE A 99 -10.47 -2.98 -7.60
C PHE A 99 -11.91 -3.44 -7.83
N THR A 100 -12.22 -3.86 -9.06
CA THR A 100 -13.54 -4.38 -9.43
C THR A 100 -13.77 -5.81 -8.93
N SER A 101 -12.69 -6.52 -8.66
CA SER A 101 -12.62 -7.92 -8.27
C SER A 101 -11.39 -8.14 -7.37
N GLN A 102 -11.31 -9.30 -6.73
CA GLN A 102 -10.13 -9.71 -5.98
C GLN A 102 -8.89 -9.69 -6.90
N PRO A 103 -7.84 -8.93 -6.56
CA PRO A 103 -6.58 -8.96 -7.31
C PRO A 103 -5.82 -10.27 -7.09
N ALA A 104 -4.79 -10.51 -7.89
CA ALA A 104 -3.99 -11.74 -7.87
C ALA A 104 -3.37 -12.00 -6.48
N ASP A 105 -3.32 -13.26 -6.08
CA ASP A 105 -2.61 -13.65 -4.86
C ASP A 105 -1.09 -13.42 -5.03
N GLU A 106 -0.35 -13.37 -3.91
CA GLU A 106 1.12 -13.25 -3.91
C GLU A 106 1.68 -12.00 -4.63
N HIS A 107 0.83 -10.99 -4.83
CA HIS A 107 1.19 -9.69 -5.37
C HIS A 107 1.10 -8.61 -4.29
N ILE A 108 1.96 -7.59 -4.39
CA ILE A 108 1.76 -6.33 -3.67
C ILE A 108 0.75 -5.50 -4.45
N HIS A 109 -0.36 -5.16 -3.81
CA HIS A 109 -1.44 -4.37 -4.40
C HIS A 109 -1.33 -2.89 -4.05
N ILE A 110 -0.80 -2.60 -2.85
CA ILE A 110 -0.79 -1.25 -2.28
C ILE A 110 0.59 -0.93 -1.73
N ILE A 111 1.17 0.18 -2.19
CA ILE A 111 2.32 0.80 -1.53
C ILE A 111 1.82 1.92 -0.62
N VAL A 112 2.19 1.82 0.65
CA VAL A 112 1.88 2.78 1.71
C VAL A 112 3.06 3.73 1.89
N LYS A 113 2.86 4.99 1.54
CA LYS A 113 3.87 6.03 1.69
C LYS A 113 3.55 6.93 2.88
N LEU A 114 4.46 6.96 3.84
CA LEU A 114 4.41 7.83 5.00
C LEU A 114 4.82 9.28 4.66
N PRO A 115 4.33 10.28 5.39
CA PRO A 115 4.85 11.65 5.30
C PRO A 115 6.31 11.68 5.76
N ARG A 116 7.18 12.40 5.04
CA ARG A 116 8.63 12.47 5.34
C ARG A 116 8.97 12.87 6.78
N LYS A 117 8.08 13.61 7.47
CA LYS A 117 8.26 14.06 8.85
C LYS A 117 8.35 12.93 9.89
N CYS A 118 8.00 11.68 9.53
CA CYS A 118 8.04 10.57 10.47
C CYS A 118 9.42 9.91 10.64
N LEU A 119 10.42 10.30 9.83
CA LEU A 119 11.76 9.69 9.81
C LEU A 119 12.82 10.44 10.66
N GLU A 120 12.45 11.48 11.40
CA GLU A 120 13.40 12.35 12.12
C GLU A 120 13.64 11.98 13.60
N VAL A 121 13.45 10.72 14.00
CA VAL A 121 13.71 10.29 15.39
C VAL A 121 14.37 8.91 15.47
N TRP A 122 15.60 8.76 14.98
CA TRP A 122 16.53 7.71 15.41
C TRP A 122 17.95 8.27 15.46
#